data_AF-A0A1G3AR12-F1
#
_entry.id   AF-A0A1G3AR12-F1
#
_cell.length_a   1.000
_cell.length_b   1.000
_cell.length_c   1.000
_cell.angle_alpha   90.00
_cell.angle_beta   90.00
_cell.angle_gamma   90.00
#
_symmetry.space_group_name_H-M   'P 1'
#
loop_
_entity.id
_entity.type
_entity.pdbx_description
1 polymer ?
#
loop_
_entity_poly.entity_id
_entity_poly.type
_entity_poly.pdbx_seq_one_letter_code
_entity_poly.pdbx_strand_id
1 'polypeptide(L)' 'MITLAAVLGMLPLALGRGIGAEIRNGVGIASVGGILISGVLTLVVMPILYDLFTRRNRSKN' A
#
# COMPACT_ATOMS: atom_id res chain seq x y z
N MET A 1 -10.22 -5.46 3.50
CA MET A 1 -10.65 -6.43 2.46
C MET A 1 -9.74 -6.39 1.23
N ILE A 2 -9.68 -5.27 0.50
CA ILE A 2 -8.91 -5.16 -0.77
C ILE A 2 -7.40 -5.36 -0.58
N THR A 3 -6.81 -4.71 0.42
CA THR A 3 -5.36 -4.81 0.71
C THR A 3 -4.93 -6.27 0.94
N LEU A 4 -5.74 -7.02 1.70
CA LEU A 4 -5.46 -8.42 2.00
C LEU A 4 -5.55 -9.28 0.73
N ALA A 5 -6.59 -9.08 -0.09
CA ALA A 5 -6.75 -9.80 -1.35
C ALA A 5 -5.58 -9.51 -2.32
N ALA A 6 -5.13 -8.26 -2.41
CA ALA A 6 -4.01 -7.88 -3.27
C ALA A 6 -2.68 -8.52 -2.82
N VAL A 7 -2.40 -8.51 -1.50
CA VAL A 7 -1.20 -9.15 -0.94
C VAL A 7 -1.24 -10.66 -1.16
N LEU A 8 -2.38 -11.31 -0.89
CA LEU A 8 -2.53 -12.75 -1.07
C LEU A 8 -2.41 -13.17 -2.55
N GLY A 9 -2.93 -12.36 -3.48
CA GLY A 9 -2.80 -12.61 -4.92
C GLY A 9 -1.36 -12.49 -5.44
N MET A 10 -0.51 -11.70 -4.77
CA MET A 10 0.90 -11.51 -5.16
C MET A 10 1.87 -12.50 -4.51
N LEU A 11 1.47 -13.17 -3.42
CA LEU A 11 2.30 -14.20 -2.76
C LEU A 11 2.89 -15.26 -3.71
N PRO A 12 2.13 -15.90 -4.62
CA PRO A 12 2.70 -16.91 -5.52
C PRO A 12 3.68 -16.31 -6.54
N LEU A 13 3.51 -15.03 -6.91
CA LEU A 13 4.46 -14.31 -7.77
C LEU A 13 5.74 -13.94 -7.02
N ALA A 14 5.65 -13.62 -5.73
CA ALA A 14 6.79 -13.28 -4.88
C ALA A 14 7.61 -14.50 -4.45
N LEU A 15 6.97 -15.66 -4.28
CA LEU A 15 7.59 -16.90 -3.77
C LEU A 15 7.89 -17.94 -4.85
N GLY A 16 7.58 -17.66 -6.12
CA GLY A 16 7.79 -18.58 -7.22
C GLY A 16 9.27 -18.96 -7.38
N ARG A 17 9.56 -20.22 -7.72
CA ARG A 17 10.93 -20.69 -7.99
C ARG A 17 10.97 -21.32 -9.37
N GLY A 18 11.92 -20.89 -10.21
CA GLY A 18 12.07 -21.37 -11.58
C GLY A 18 12.96 -20.45 -12.42
N ILE A 19 13.29 -20.89 -13.64
CA ILE A 19 14.07 -20.10 -14.59
C ILE A 19 13.27 -18.85 -14.98
N GLY A 20 13.86 -17.66 -14.82
CA GLY A 20 13.18 -16.37 -15.05
C GLY A 20 12.28 -15.90 -13.89
N ALA A 21 12.28 -16.59 -12.75
CA ALA A 21 11.50 -16.17 -11.58
C ALA A 21 12.10 -14.94 -10.86
N GLU A 22 13.39 -14.65 -11.02
CA GLU A 22 14.04 -13.52 -10.32
C GLU A 22 13.36 -12.18 -10.60
N ILE A 23 13.03 -11.89 -11.86
CA ILE A 23 12.30 -10.67 -12.26
C ILE A 23 10.91 -10.64 -11.63
N ARG A 24 10.18 -11.76 -11.69
CA ARG A 24 8.78 -11.86 -11.22
C ARG A 24 8.70 -11.78 -9.69
N ASN A 25 9.63 -12.42 -8.99
CA ASN A 25 9.75 -12.38 -7.55
C ASN A 25 10.10 -10.97 -7.08
N GLY A 26 11.04 -10.30 -7.75
CA GLY A 26 11.41 -8.91 -7.44
C GLY A 26 10.20 -7.98 -7.51
N VAL A 27 9.42 -8.06 -8.59
CA VAL A 27 8.18 -7.28 -8.76
C VAL A 27 7.13 -7.66 -7.71
N GLY A 28 6.96 -8.96 -7.41
CA GLY A 28 6.01 -9.44 -6.41
C GLY A 28 6.32 -8.94 -5.01
N ILE A 29 7.58 -9.04 -4.57
CA ILE A 29 8.02 -8.60 -3.24
C ILE A 29 7.88 -7.08 -3.10
N ALA A 30 8.32 -6.32 -4.11
CA ALA A 30 8.21 -4.86 -4.11
C ALA A 30 6.75 -4.40 -4.00
N SER A 31 5.85 -5.06 -4.73
CA SER A 31 4.44 -4.72 -4.75
C SER A 31 3.74 -5.06 -3.43
N VAL A 32 4.01 -6.23 -2.84
CA VAL A 32 3.48 -6.60 -1.51
C VAL A 32 3.89 -5.59 -0.45
N GLY A 33 5.17 -5.23 -0.41
CA GLY A 33 5.68 -4.21 0.51
C GLY A 33 5.01 -2.84 0.27
N GLY A 34 4.92 -2.41 -0.99
CA GLY A 34 4.31 -1.14 -1.36
C GLY A 34 2.83 -1.04 -0.97
N ILE A 35 2.05 -2.11 -1.14
CA ILE A 35 0.63 -2.14 -0.80
C ILE A 35 0.42 -2.09 0.71
N LEU A 36 1.24 -2.82 1.48
CA LEU A 36 1.18 -2.77 2.95
C LEU A 36 1.53 -1.38 3.47
N ILE A 37 2.63 -0.80 2.99
CA ILE A 37 3.06 0.55 3.36
C ILE A 37 2.02 1.59 2.96
N SER A 38 1.45 1.49 1.76
CA SER A 38 0.40 2.39 1.27
C SER A 38 -0.86 2.35 2.15
N GLY A 39 -1.28 1.16 2.58
CA GLY A 39 -2.41 1.00 3.50
C GLY A 39 -2.17 1.69 4.84
N VAL A 40 -1.01 1.47 5.45
CA VAL A 40 -0.63 2.10 6.72
C VAL A 40 -0.50 3.62 6.55
N LEU A 41 0.17 4.06 5.49
CA LEU A 41 0.35 5.47 5.19
C LEU A 41 -1.00 6.16 4.99
N THR A 42 -1.95 5.54 4.31
CA THR A 42 -3.30 6.10 4.13
C THR A 42 -4.02 6.26 5.47
N LEU A 43 -3.94 5.26 6.36
CA LEU A 43 -4.54 5.34 7.70
C LEU A 43 -3.96 6.49 8.55
N VAL A 44 -2.71 6.87 8.33
CA VAL A 44 -2.04 7.98 9.05
C VAL A 44 -2.22 9.32 8.34
N VAL A 45 -2.04 9.35 7.02
CA VAL A 45 -2.06 10.59 6.22
C VAL A 45 -3.47 11.13 6.05
N MET A 46 -4.48 10.28 5.88
CA MET A 46 -5.87 10.73 5.76
C MET A 46 -6.33 11.55 6.98
N PRO A 47 -6.22 11.10 8.24
CA PRO A 47 -6.67 11.90 9.37
C PRO A 47 -5.87 13.19 9.54
N ILE A 48 -4.56 13.17 9.26
CA ILE A 48 -3.72 14.38 9.28
C ILE A 48 -4.21 15.40 8.26
N LEU A 49 -4.49 14.95 7.03
CA LEU A 49 -5.03 15.81 5.99
C LEU A 49 -6.41 16.35 6.37
N TYR A 50 -7.28 15.52 6.93
CA TYR A 50 -8.60 15.96 7.42
C TYR A 50 -8.47 17.02 8.50
N ASP A 51 -7.63 16.81 9.53
CA ASP A 51 -7.44 17.81 10.59
C ASP A 51 -6.88 19.13 10.03
N LEU A 52 -5.89 19.06 9.12
CA LEU A 52 -5.30 20.23 8.48
C LEU A 52 -6.32 21.03 7.65
N PHE A 53 -7.10 20.35 6.80
CA PHE A 53 -8.10 21.01 5.95
C PHE A 53 -9.31 21.51 6.74
N THR A 54 -9.79 20.74 7.72
CA THR A 54 -10.92 21.14 8.58
C THR A 54 -10.55 22.34 9.47
N ARG A 55 -9.34 22.39 10.05
CA ARG A 55 -8.87 23.56 10.80
C ARG A 55 -8.77 24.81 9.92
N ARG A 56 -8.26 24.68 8.69
CA ARG A 56 -8.17 25.80 7.74
C ARG A 56 -9.54 26.38 7.38
N ASN A 57 -10.56 25.53 7.23
CA ASN A 57 -11.92 25.99 6.93
C ASN A 57 -12.58 26.72 8.11
N ARG A 58 -12.27 26.34 9.35
CA ARG A 58 -12.87 26.97 10.54
C ARG A 58 -12.29 28.37 10.85
N SER A 59 -11.11 28.71 10.33
CA SER A 59 -10.49 30.05 10.49
C SER A 59 -10.98 31.09 9.48
N LYS A 60 -11.76 30.70 8.47
CA LYS A 60 -12.19 31.56 7.37
C LYS A 60 -13.65 32.02 7.45
N ASN A 61 -14.34 31.68 8.55
CA ASN A 61 -15.72 32.03 8.85
C ASN A 61 -15.82 32.55 10.29
#